data_AF-A0A2G8S040-F1
#
_entry.id   AF-A0A2G8S040-F1
#
_cell.length_a   1.000
_cell.length_b   1.000
_cell.length_c   1.000
_cell.angle_alpha   90.00
_cell.angle_beta   90.00
_cell.angle_gamma   90.00
#
_symmetry.space_group_name_H-M   'P 1'
#
loop_
_entity.id
_entity.type
_entity.pdbx_description
1 polymer ?
#
loop_
_entity_poly.entity_id
_entity_poly.type
_entity_poly.pdbx_seq_one_letter_code
_entity_poly.pdbx_strand_id
1 'polypeptide(L)'
;MDPRRWGNGQRLDEGDPACRDGGKFTEAAEKAQDAKWKRLMANRPPRDALPRSLMPRPGRSQPPLYHYGFPFTNQYVFDYTRRHRLSLPVPKEDQEFFGGCTAWYFEDLADAWLKSGGGDEDDLEVFKISVSRMLMLEDLRKRCKFVLGIGHPFSDDWDGIVSLWSNYNFDDRFDRCIDPVHVIEMLKAAMNESEGQSSETPVKPQWWFDWDNDVSVFSIA
;
A
#
# COMPACT_ATOMS: atom_id res chain seq x y z
N MET A 1 24.42 21.31 -14.33
CA MET A 1 23.06 20.74 -14.43
C MET A 1 22.86 19.82 -13.24
N ASP A 2 21.78 19.97 -12.48
CA ASP A 2 21.41 19.01 -11.44
C ASP A 2 20.76 17.78 -12.10
N PRO A 3 21.41 16.61 -12.14
CA PRO A 3 20.87 15.42 -12.81
C PRO A 3 19.54 14.93 -12.22
N ARG A 4 19.19 15.36 -11.00
CA ARG A 4 17.93 14.98 -10.34
C ARG A 4 16.71 15.58 -11.03
N ARG A 5 16.88 16.72 -11.71
CA ARG A 5 15.82 17.47 -12.40
C ARG A 5 15.64 17.08 -13.88
N TRP A 6 16.39 16.10 -14.36
CA TRP A 6 16.39 15.69 -15.75
C TRP A 6 16.15 14.18 -15.90
N GLY A 7 15.40 13.79 -16.93
CA GLY A 7 15.17 12.40 -17.32
C GLY A 7 15.00 12.29 -18.82
N ASN A 8 15.71 11.37 -19.48
CA ASN A 8 15.67 11.17 -20.94
C ASN A 8 15.86 12.47 -21.78
N GLY A 9 16.71 13.38 -21.31
CA GLY A 9 16.95 14.68 -22.00
C GLY A 9 15.87 15.73 -21.76
N GLN A 10 14.83 15.42 -21.00
CA GLN A 10 13.72 16.30 -20.64
C GLN A 10 13.86 16.82 -19.21
N ARG A 11 13.48 18.07 -18.98
CA ARG A 11 13.40 18.65 -17.63
C ARG A 11 12.11 18.16 -16.95
N LEU A 12 12.25 17.55 -15.77
CA LEU A 12 11.15 16.86 -15.10
C LEU A 12 10.11 17.81 -14.51
N ASP A 13 10.50 19.03 -14.16
CA ASP A 13 9.63 20.07 -13.59
C ASP A 13 9.19 21.11 -14.64
N GLU A 14 9.22 20.76 -15.93
CA GLU A 14 8.78 21.65 -17.01
C GLU A 14 7.25 21.75 -17.04
N GLY A 15 6.74 22.88 -16.54
CA GLY A 15 5.32 23.21 -16.55
C GLY A 15 4.80 23.52 -17.95
N ASP A 16 3.53 23.17 -18.19
CA ASP A 16 2.85 23.48 -19.44
C ASP A 16 2.61 24.99 -19.59
N PRO A 17 3.22 25.65 -20.58
CA PRO A 17 3.06 27.09 -20.79
C PRO A 17 1.61 27.50 -21.15
N ALA A 18 0.75 26.57 -21.57
CA ALA A 18 -0.67 26.83 -21.81
C ALA A 18 -1.50 26.87 -20.51
N CYS A 19 -1.01 26.28 -19.41
CA CYS A 19 -1.67 26.29 -18.11
C CYS A 19 -1.16 27.46 -17.25
N ARG A 20 -1.88 28.59 -17.27
CA ARG A 20 -1.50 29.81 -16.52
C ARG A 20 -1.37 29.64 -15.00
N ASP A 21 -1.96 28.59 -14.44
CA ASP A 21 -1.99 28.35 -12.98
C ASP A 21 -0.87 27.44 -12.46
N GLY A 22 0.13 27.11 -13.29
CA GLY A 22 1.40 26.52 -12.83
C GLY A 22 1.32 25.10 -12.24
N GLY A 23 0.17 24.42 -12.35
CA GLY A 23 -0.05 23.12 -11.72
C GLY A 23 0.16 21.90 -12.62
N LYS A 24 0.25 22.05 -13.94
CA LYS A 24 0.37 20.93 -14.88
C LYS A 24 1.75 20.89 -15.53
N PHE A 25 2.37 19.72 -15.53
CA PHE A 25 3.59 19.48 -16.28
C PHE A 25 3.25 19.33 -17.76
N THR A 26 4.23 19.59 -18.62
CA THR A 26 4.10 19.22 -20.04
C THR A 26 3.97 17.70 -20.17
N GLU A 27 3.26 17.23 -21.19
CA GLU A 27 3.17 15.79 -21.49
C GLU A 27 4.56 15.13 -21.61
N ALA A 28 5.54 15.86 -22.14
CA ALA A 28 6.92 15.40 -22.21
C ALA A 28 7.56 15.22 -20.82
N ALA A 29 7.36 16.18 -19.92
CA ALA A 29 7.84 16.09 -18.54
C ALA A 29 7.15 14.95 -17.77
N GLU A 30 5.83 14.76 -17.92
CA GLU A 30 5.10 13.63 -17.32
C GLU A 30 5.65 12.29 -17.82
N LYS A 31 5.80 12.11 -19.14
CA LYS A 31 6.40 10.91 -19.72
C LYS A 31 7.83 10.65 -19.22
N ALA A 32 8.61 11.71 -19.03
CA ALA A 32 9.98 11.61 -18.51
C ALA A 32 10.00 11.24 -17.01
N GLN A 33 9.05 11.74 -16.23
CA GLN A 33 8.85 11.35 -14.83
C GLN A 33 8.45 9.87 -14.74
N ASP A 34 7.44 9.44 -15.49
CA ASP A 34 6.98 8.04 -15.54
C ASP A 34 8.12 7.08 -15.93
N ALA A 35 8.85 7.40 -16.99
CA ALA A 35 9.97 6.60 -17.43
C ALA A 35 11.09 6.51 -16.37
N LYS A 36 11.33 7.61 -15.64
CA LYS A 36 12.29 7.64 -14.54
C LYS A 36 11.81 6.77 -13.38
N TRP A 37 10.54 6.87 -12.97
CA TRP A 37 9.97 6.07 -11.89
C TRP A 37 9.99 4.58 -12.21
N LYS A 38 9.53 4.18 -13.40
CA LYS A 38 9.61 2.79 -13.88
C LYS A 38 11.02 2.23 -13.84
N ARG A 39 12.03 3.02 -14.24
CA ARG A 39 13.44 2.62 -14.14
C ARG A 39 13.90 2.47 -12.69
N LEU A 40 13.48 3.36 -11.80
CA LEU A 40 13.85 3.30 -10.38
C LEU A 40 13.22 2.09 -9.69
N MET A 41 11.98 1.74 -10.02
CA MET A 41 11.28 0.55 -9.54
C MET A 41 11.93 -0.72 -10.07
N ALA A 42 12.27 -0.76 -11.36
CA ALA A 42 12.97 -1.90 -11.96
C ALA A 42 14.33 -2.19 -11.29
N ASN A 43 15.00 -1.16 -10.76
CA ASN A 43 16.26 -1.30 -10.01
C ASN A 43 16.07 -1.77 -8.56
N ARG A 44 14.83 -1.81 -8.06
CA ARG A 44 14.48 -2.18 -6.68
C ARG A 44 13.39 -3.25 -6.68
N PRO A 45 13.61 -4.39 -7.37
CA PRO A 45 12.61 -5.45 -7.42
C PRO A 45 12.37 -6.03 -6.02
N PRO A 46 11.21 -6.67 -5.80
CA PRO A 46 10.95 -7.40 -4.56
C PRO A 46 12.00 -8.49 -4.35
N ARG A 47 12.38 -8.73 -3.09
CA ARG A 47 13.46 -9.65 -2.72
C ARG A 47 12.95 -10.78 -1.84
N ASP A 48 13.35 -12.00 -2.15
CA ASP A 48 13.03 -13.16 -1.30
C ASP A 48 13.83 -13.15 0.02
N ALA A 49 15.03 -12.56 0.01
CA ALA A 49 15.87 -12.38 1.19
C ALA A 49 16.46 -10.97 1.22
N LEU A 50 16.49 -10.36 2.40
CA LEU A 50 17.09 -9.04 2.60
C LEU A 50 18.57 -9.16 2.99
N PRO A 51 19.50 -8.55 2.24
CA PRO A 51 20.91 -8.52 2.61
C PRO A 51 21.14 -7.92 4.00
N ARG A 52 22.10 -8.48 4.76
CA ARG A 52 22.48 -7.99 6.09
C ARG A 52 23.05 -6.56 6.10
N SER A 53 23.39 -6.00 4.93
CA SER A 53 23.77 -4.59 4.77
C SER A 53 22.59 -3.63 4.91
N LEU A 54 21.37 -4.11 4.64
CA LEU A 54 20.12 -3.35 4.74
C LEU A 54 19.42 -3.53 6.09
N MET A 55 20.01 -4.30 7.00
CA MET A 55 19.59 -4.38 8.39
C MET A 55 20.24 -3.23 9.18
N PRO A 56 19.48 -2.48 10.01
CA PRO A 56 20.05 -1.41 10.83
C PRO A 56 21.16 -1.94 11.74
N ARG A 57 22.20 -1.13 11.93
CA ARG A 57 23.31 -1.45 12.85
C ARG A 57 23.74 -0.22 13.62
N PRO A 58 24.13 -0.37 14.91
CA PRO A 58 24.72 0.72 15.66
C PRO A 58 25.92 1.33 14.93
N GLY A 59 25.97 2.66 14.86
CA GLY A 59 27.09 3.40 14.26
C GLY A 59 27.15 3.40 12.73
N ARG A 60 26.12 2.93 12.02
CA ARG A 60 26.01 3.04 10.56
C ARG A 60 24.89 4.00 10.14
N SER A 61 24.98 4.51 8.91
CA SER A 61 23.87 5.23 8.28
C SER A 61 22.63 4.35 8.23
N GLN A 62 21.47 4.95 8.45
CA GLN A 62 20.19 4.26 8.41
C GLN A 62 19.96 3.68 7.00
N PRO A 63 19.71 2.36 6.89
CA PRO A 63 19.38 1.77 5.60
C PRO A 63 17.98 2.22 5.14
N PRO A 64 17.66 2.11 3.85
CA PRO A 64 16.29 2.32 3.41
C PRO A 64 15.32 1.37 4.12
N LEU A 65 14.07 1.81 4.29
CA LEU A 65 12.98 1.03 4.84
C LEU A 65 12.54 -0.04 3.84
N TYR A 66 12.44 -1.27 4.34
CA TYR A 66 11.84 -2.38 3.61
C TYR A 66 10.76 -3.02 4.47
N HIS A 67 9.68 -3.46 3.82
CA HIS A 67 8.61 -4.24 4.44
C HIS A 67 8.63 -5.67 3.89
N TYR A 68 8.62 -6.66 4.78
CA TYR A 68 8.33 -8.04 4.42
C TYR A 68 6.84 -8.31 4.58
N GLY A 69 6.22 -8.84 3.54
CA GLY A 69 4.78 -9.05 3.55
C GLY A 69 4.18 -9.39 2.20
N PHE A 70 2.85 -9.36 2.16
CA PHE A 70 2.06 -9.67 0.98
C PHE A 70 1.53 -8.37 0.37
N PRO A 71 1.92 -8.03 -0.87
CA PRO A 71 1.36 -6.88 -1.55
C PRO A 71 -0.10 -7.10 -1.91
N PHE A 72 -0.84 -6.00 -2.10
CA PHE A 72 -2.25 -6.02 -2.49
C PHE A 72 -2.63 -4.80 -3.33
N THR A 73 -3.71 -4.93 -4.08
CA THR A 73 -4.35 -3.82 -4.79
C THR A 73 -5.56 -3.31 -4.01
N ASN A 74 -5.99 -2.08 -4.23
CA ASN A 74 -7.20 -1.51 -3.64
C ASN A 74 -8.43 -2.33 -4.02
N GLN A 75 -8.50 -2.80 -5.27
CA GLN A 75 -9.57 -3.69 -5.73
C GLN A 75 -9.63 -4.97 -4.90
N TYR A 76 -8.48 -5.60 -4.63
CA TYR A 76 -8.44 -6.78 -3.78
C TYR A 76 -8.99 -6.51 -2.38
N VAL A 77 -8.64 -5.36 -1.79
CA VAL A 77 -9.15 -4.97 -0.46
C VAL A 77 -10.68 -4.84 -0.47
N PHE A 78 -11.25 -4.22 -1.51
CA PHE A 78 -12.71 -4.11 -1.64
C PHE A 78 -13.37 -5.49 -1.80
N ASP A 79 -12.77 -6.37 -2.60
CA ASP A 79 -13.29 -7.72 -2.79
C ASP A 79 -13.17 -8.56 -1.51
N TYR A 80 -12.10 -8.35 -0.74
CA TYR A 80 -11.90 -8.99 0.56
C TYR A 80 -12.96 -8.55 1.58
N THR A 81 -13.16 -7.24 1.76
CA THR A 81 -14.15 -6.72 2.72
C THR A 81 -15.55 -7.21 2.39
N ARG A 82 -15.91 -7.25 1.09
CA ARG A 82 -17.16 -7.82 0.59
C ARG A 82 -17.29 -9.31 0.88
N ARG A 83 -16.28 -10.10 0.50
CA ARG A 83 -16.28 -11.56 0.67
C ARG A 83 -16.45 -11.98 2.13
N HIS A 84 -15.78 -11.27 3.03
CA HIS A 84 -15.83 -11.55 4.48
C HIS A 84 -16.91 -10.77 5.22
N ARG A 85 -17.74 -9.99 4.51
CA ARG A 85 -18.82 -9.16 5.06
C ARG A 85 -18.35 -8.30 6.24
N LEU A 86 -17.19 -7.66 6.07
CA LEU A 86 -16.60 -6.83 7.11
C LEU A 86 -17.41 -5.53 7.28
N SER A 87 -17.65 -5.16 8.53
CA SER A 87 -18.50 -4.01 8.88
C SER A 87 -17.88 -3.16 9.98
N LEU A 88 -18.15 -1.86 9.95
CA LEU A 88 -17.85 -0.96 11.06
C LEU A 88 -19.00 -0.96 12.07
N PRO A 89 -18.75 -1.20 13.37
CA PRO A 89 -19.79 -1.02 14.37
C PRO A 89 -20.16 0.46 14.51
N VAL A 90 -21.45 0.74 14.67
CA VAL A 90 -21.95 2.10 14.86
C VAL A 90 -22.16 2.34 16.34
N PRO A 91 -21.48 3.34 16.94
CA PRO A 91 -21.76 3.75 18.30
C PRO A 91 -23.25 4.06 18.47
N LYS A 92 -23.85 3.65 19.59
CA LYS A 92 -25.30 3.87 19.84
C LYS A 92 -25.72 5.33 19.67
N GLU A 93 -24.83 6.24 20.03
CA GLU A 93 -25.00 7.69 19.95
C GLU A 93 -25.17 8.17 18.50
N ASP A 94 -24.58 7.45 17.54
CA ASP A 94 -24.60 7.81 16.12
C ASP A 94 -25.66 7.02 15.34
N GLN A 95 -26.28 6.00 15.93
CA GLN A 95 -27.22 5.12 15.21
C GLN A 95 -28.39 5.89 14.60
N GLU A 96 -28.91 6.91 15.28
CA GLU A 96 -30.02 7.74 14.76
C GLU A 96 -29.61 8.50 13.48
N PHE A 97 -28.38 9.03 13.44
CA PHE A 97 -27.84 9.69 12.24
C PHE A 97 -27.66 8.71 11.08
N PHE A 98 -27.36 7.44 11.38
CA PHE A 98 -27.19 6.36 10.40
C PHE A 98 -28.42 5.48 10.24
N GLY A 99 -29.62 6.06 10.38
CA GLY A 99 -30.88 5.39 10.06
C GLY A 99 -31.21 4.18 10.95
N GLY A 100 -30.69 4.16 12.18
CA GLY A 100 -30.88 3.09 13.16
C GLY A 100 -29.96 1.87 12.95
N CYS A 101 -28.98 1.93 12.04
CA CYS A 101 -28.09 0.80 11.75
C CYS A 101 -27.11 0.55 12.90
N THR A 102 -26.96 -0.70 13.33
CA THR A 102 -26.03 -1.11 14.40
C THR A 102 -24.62 -1.40 13.91
N ALA A 103 -24.48 -1.75 12.63
CA ALA A 103 -23.24 -1.98 11.93
C ALA A 103 -23.38 -1.46 10.50
N TRP A 104 -22.29 -0.95 9.93
CA TRP A 104 -22.23 -0.52 8.55
C TRP A 104 -21.46 -1.49 7.71
N TYR A 105 -22.13 -2.05 6.72
CA TYR A 105 -21.49 -2.80 5.67
C TYR A 105 -21.06 -1.84 4.57
N PHE A 106 -19.84 -2.03 4.10
CA PHE A 106 -19.23 -1.14 3.13
C PHE A 106 -19.99 -1.11 1.78
N GLU A 107 -20.68 -2.21 1.46
CA GLU A 107 -21.51 -2.37 0.27
C GLU A 107 -22.71 -1.41 0.24
N ASP A 108 -23.26 -1.03 1.41
CA ASP A 108 -24.45 -0.19 1.51
C ASP A 108 -24.13 1.31 1.35
N LEU A 109 -22.87 1.69 1.57
CA LEU A 109 -22.44 3.10 1.57
C LEU A 109 -22.22 3.63 0.16
N ALA A 110 -21.66 2.79 -0.74
CA ALA A 110 -21.43 3.17 -2.12
C ALA A 110 -22.74 3.62 -2.80
N ASP A 111 -23.85 2.90 -2.56
CA ASP A 111 -25.13 3.20 -3.20
C ASP A 111 -25.91 4.34 -2.52
N ALA A 112 -25.75 4.56 -1.22
CA ALA A 112 -26.48 5.58 -0.47
C ALA A 112 -25.82 6.96 -0.52
N TRP A 113 -24.48 7.01 -0.45
CA TRP A 113 -23.72 8.26 -0.39
C TRP A 113 -23.56 8.88 -1.79
N LEU A 114 -23.36 8.08 -2.86
CA LEU A 114 -23.42 8.56 -4.26
C LEU A 114 -24.75 9.25 -4.58
N LYS A 115 -25.86 8.79 -4.00
CA LYS A 115 -27.19 9.37 -4.22
C LYS A 115 -27.43 10.67 -3.44
N SER A 116 -26.62 10.93 -2.41
CA SER A 116 -26.80 12.07 -1.51
C SER A 116 -26.09 13.36 -1.96
N GLY A 117 -25.22 13.30 -2.98
CA GLY A 117 -24.61 14.47 -3.64
C GLY A 117 -23.79 15.38 -2.70
N GLY A 118 -23.26 14.84 -1.60
CA GLY A 118 -22.75 15.62 -0.47
C GLY A 118 -21.23 15.71 -0.29
N GLY A 119 -20.41 15.17 -1.19
CA GLY A 119 -18.95 15.25 -1.11
C GLY A 119 -18.27 15.16 -2.47
N ASP A 120 -17.07 15.72 -2.59
CA ASP A 120 -16.21 15.51 -3.76
C ASP A 120 -15.92 14.01 -3.90
N GLU A 121 -16.08 13.45 -5.11
CA GLU A 121 -15.94 12.01 -5.38
C GLU A 121 -14.58 11.46 -4.92
N ASP A 122 -13.53 12.28 -5.00
CA ASP A 122 -12.16 11.96 -4.58
C ASP A 122 -12.04 11.71 -3.07
N ASP A 123 -12.66 12.55 -2.24
CA ASP A 123 -12.62 12.39 -0.77
C ASP A 123 -13.33 11.10 -0.34
N LEU A 124 -14.43 10.77 -1.04
CA LEU A 124 -15.15 9.54 -0.81
C LEU A 124 -14.31 8.32 -1.17
N GLU A 125 -13.61 8.35 -2.30
CA GLU A 125 -12.73 7.26 -2.72
C GLU A 125 -11.57 7.05 -1.74
N VAL A 126 -10.93 8.12 -1.27
CA VAL A 126 -9.87 8.05 -0.25
C VAL A 126 -10.40 7.46 1.06
N PHE A 127 -11.58 7.89 1.50
CA PHE A 127 -12.24 7.33 2.68
C PHE A 127 -12.55 5.84 2.48
N LYS A 128 -13.07 5.48 1.29
CA LYS A 128 -13.41 4.11 0.89
C LYS A 128 -12.21 3.18 1.02
N ILE A 129 -11.08 3.57 0.44
CA ILE A 129 -9.82 2.84 0.47
C ILE A 129 -9.33 2.70 1.92
N SER A 130 -9.33 3.80 2.67
CA SER A 130 -8.80 3.85 4.04
C SER A 130 -9.55 2.91 4.99
N VAL A 131 -10.88 2.98 4.98
CA VAL A 131 -11.73 2.12 5.82
C VAL A 131 -11.60 0.66 5.41
N SER A 132 -11.60 0.36 4.10
CA SER A 132 -11.52 -1.01 3.62
C SER A 132 -10.20 -1.66 4.02
N ARG A 133 -9.08 -0.92 3.90
CA ARG A 133 -7.75 -1.37 4.34
C ARG A 133 -7.71 -1.63 5.84
N MET A 134 -8.30 -0.74 6.65
CA MET A 134 -8.40 -0.92 8.10
C MET A 134 -9.17 -2.19 8.47
N LEU A 135 -10.35 -2.40 7.86
CA LEU A 135 -11.19 -3.57 8.12
C LEU A 135 -10.50 -4.87 7.74
N MET A 136 -9.90 -4.94 6.54
CA MET A 136 -9.12 -6.10 6.11
C MET A 136 -7.97 -6.39 7.08
N LEU A 137 -7.19 -5.37 7.44
CA LEU A 137 -6.06 -5.55 8.36
C LEU A 137 -6.52 -6.07 9.72
N GLU A 138 -7.60 -5.52 10.27
CA GLU A 138 -8.13 -5.92 11.57
C GLU A 138 -8.65 -7.37 11.57
N ASP A 139 -9.33 -7.78 10.49
CA ASP A 139 -9.75 -9.17 10.31
C ASP A 139 -8.53 -10.12 10.23
N LEU A 140 -7.54 -9.79 9.40
CA LEU A 140 -6.31 -10.58 9.27
C LEU A 140 -5.54 -10.67 10.60
N ARG A 141 -5.48 -9.57 11.37
CA ARG A 141 -4.85 -9.56 12.71
C ARG A 141 -5.54 -10.51 13.67
N LYS A 142 -6.88 -10.55 13.68
CA LYS A 142 -7.67 -11.48 14.49
C LYS A 142 -7.45 -12.93 14.08
N ARG A 143 -7.47 -13.21 12.76
CA ARG A 143 -7.25 -14.55 12.20
C ARG A 143 -5.84 -15.07 12.52
N CYS A 144 -4.82 -14.23 12.40
CA CYS A 144 -3.43 -14.60 12.66
C CYS A 144 -3.02 -14.53 14.14
N LYS A 145 -3.82 -13.88 14.99
CA LYS A 145 -3.47 -13.53 16.38
C LYS A 145 -2.10 -12.83 16.49
N PHE A 146 -1.79 -12.01 15.49
CA PHE A 146 -0.52 -11.31 15.38
C PHE A 146 -0.79 -9.88 14.93
N VAL A 147 -0.02 -8.93 15.47
CA VAL A 147 -0.09 -7.54 15.01
C VAL A 147 0.46 -7.50 13.59
N LEU A 148 -0.23 -6.84 12.67
CA LEU A 148 0.17 -6.64 11.28
C LEU A 148 0.25 -5.14 11.02
N GLY A 149 1.14 -4.73 10.11
CA GLY A 149 1.25 -3.36 9.63
C GLY A 149 0.76 -3.21 8.20
N ILE A 150 0.62 -1.97 7.76
CA ILE A 150 0.49 -1.61 6.35
C ILE A 150 1.74 -0.81 5.97
N GLY A 151 2.31 -1.10 4.81
CA GLY A 151 3.34 -0.28 4.17
C GLY A 151 2.94 0.10 2.76
N HIS A 152 3.83 0.82 2.07
CA HIS A 152 3.61 1.26 0.69
C HIS A 152 4.72 0.69 -0.20
N PRO A 153 4.50 -0.45 -0.89
CA PRO A 153 5.53 -1.05 -1.73
C PRO A 153 5.85 -0.12 -2.91
N PHE A 154 7.14 0.06 -3.20
CA PHE A 154 7.64 0.89 -4.30
C PHE A 154 7.37 0.22 -5.66
N SER A 155 6.12 0.30 -6.11
CA SER A 155 5.56 -0.36 -7.27
C SER A 155 4.37 0.43 -7.81
N ASP A 156 4.15 0.34 -9.12
CA ASP A 156 2.90 0.81 -9.77
C ASP A 156 1.81 -0.28 -9.77
N ASP A 157 2.18 -1.54 -9.53
CA ASP A 157 1.26 -2.69 -9.64
C ASP A 157 0.52 -2.97 -8.32
N TRP A 158 1.03 -2.44 -7.20
CA TRP A 158 0.56 -2.75 -5.86
C TRP A 158 0.33 -1.49 -5.04
N ASP A 159 -0.91 -1.31 -4.55
CA ASP A 159 -1.32 -0.12 -3.81
C ASP A 159 -0.92 -0.16 -2.32
N GLY A 160 -0.51 -1.33 -1.82
CA GLY A 160 -0.16 -1.52 -0.41
C GLY A 160 0.46 -2.88 -0.12
N ILE A 161 0.99 -3.04 1.08
CA ILE A 161 1.53 -4.32 1.58
C ILE A 161 1.03 -4.61 3.00
N VAL A 162 0.51 -5.81 3.24
CA VAL A 162 0.28 -6.32 4.60
C VAL A 162 1.65 -6.75 5.15
N SER A 163 2.22 -5.91 6.02
CA SER A 163 3.58 -6.08 6.53
C SER A 163 3.61 -6.90 7.82
N LEU A 164 4.33 -8.03 7.78
CA LEU A 164 4.65 -8.82 8.96
C LEU A 164 5.74 -8.15 9.79
N TRP A 165 6.72 -7.54 9.14
CA TRP A 165 7.79 -6.77 9.77
C TRP A 165 8.48 -5.86 8.76
N SER A 166 9.21 -4.87 9.28
CA SER A 166 10.19 -4.09 8.54
C SER A 166 11.60 -4.53 8.91
N ASN A 167 12.58 -4.14 8.10
CA ASN A 167 14.00 -4.37 8.42
C ASN A 167 14.43 -3.73 9.76
N TYR A 168 13.67 -2.77 10.26
CA TYR A 168 13.93 -2.09 11.54
C TYR A 168 13.39 -2.81 12.77
N ASN A 169 12.37 -3.66 12.61
CA ASN A 169 11.74 -4.35 13.74
C ASN A 169 11.69 -5.87 13.55
N PHE A 170 12.35 -6.40 12.51
CA PHE A 170 12.36 -7.82 12.20
C PHE A 170 12.75 -8.68 13.42
N ASP A 171 13.92 -8.44 14.02
CA ASP A 171 14.41 -9.27 15.13
C ASP A 171 13.39 -9.29 16.30
N ASP A 172 12.95 -8.11 16.76
CA ASP A 172 11.98 -8.00 17.87
C ASP A 172 10.61 -8.60 17.54
N ARG A 173 10.10 -8.40 16.32
CA ARG A 173 8.78 -8.92 15.93
C ARG A 173 8.80 -10.41 15.63
N PHE A 174 9.90 -10.91 15.07
CA PHE A 174 10.09 -12.34 14.81
C PHE A 174 10.15 -13.10 16.13
N ASP A 175 10.91 -12.60 17.11
CA ASP A 175 11.02 -13.21 18.45
C ASP A 175 9.69 -13.20 19.21
N ARG A 176 8.85 -12.18 19.01
CA ARG A 176 7.49 -12.09 19.60
C ARG A 176 6.44 -12.91 18.86
N CYS A 177 6.73 -13.37 17.64
CA CYS A 177 5.80 -14.16 16.86
C CYS A 177 5.89 -15.62 17.32
N ILE A 178 4.87 -16.10 18.05
CA ILE A 178 4.86 -17.46 18.61
C ILE A 178 4.95 -18.51 17.50
N ASP A 179 4.27 -18.28 16.37
CA ASP A 179 4.23 -19.20 15.23
C ASP A 179 4.28 -18.43 13.90
N PRO A 180 5.48 -18.02 13.44
CA PRO A 180 5.62 -17.26 12.20
C PRO A 180 5.22 -18.07 10.96
N VAL A 181 5.33 -19.41 11.02
CA VAL A 181 4.95 -20.29 9.92
C VAL A 181 3.43 -20.27 9.75
N HIS A 182 2.68 -20.42 10.85
CA HIS A 182 1.23 -20.34 10.82
C HIS A 182 0.74 -18.97 10.34
N VAL A 183 1.33 -17.88 10.82
CA VAL A 183 0.97 -16.52 10.38
C VAL A 183 1.20 -16.36 8.88
N ILE A 184 2.34 -16.81 8.36
CA ILE A 184 2.66 -16.73 6.93
C ILE A 184 1.68 -17.56 6.09
N GLU A 185 1.36 -18.79 6.49
CA GLU A 185 0.41 -19.63 5.75
C GLU A 185 -1.02 -19.11 5.81
N MET A 186 -1.46 -18.54 6.95
CA MET A 186 -2.76 -17.88 7.07
C MET A 186 -2.87 -16.67 6.16
N LEU A 187 -1.84 -15.81 6.15
CA LEU A 187 -1.80 -14.66 5.25
C LEU A 187 -1.73 -15.12 3.79
N LYS A 188 -0.88 -16.08 3.46
CA LYS A 188 -0.80 -16.63 2.09
C LYS A 188 -2.13 -17.17 1.61
N ALA A 189 -2.86 -17.90 2.46
CA ALA A 189 -4.19 -18.38 2.15
C ALA A 189 -5.13 -17.20 1.89
N ALA A 190 -5.20 -16.24 2.83
CA ALA A 190 -6.07 -15.08 2.72
C ALA A 190 -5.78 -14.27 1.45
N MET A 191 -4.51 -13.89 1.24
CA MET A 191 -4.02 -13.05 0.14
C MET A 191 -4.11 -13.72 -1.24
N ASN A 192 -4.50 -14.99 -1.33
CA ASN A 192 -4.71 -15.71 -2.57
C ASN A 192 -6.12 -16.34 -2.64
N GLU A 193 -7.08 -15.85 -1.85
CA GLU A 193 -8.47 -16.35 -1.84
C GLU A 193 -9.23 -16.04 -3.15
N SER A 194 -8.84 -15.02 -3.92
CA SER A 194 -9.53 -14.64 -5.17
C SER A 194 -8.84 -15.15 -6.42
N GLU A 195 -9.62 -15.77 -7.32
CA GLU A 195 -9.16 -16.23 -8.64
C GLU A 195 -8.66 -15.09 -9.56
N GLY A 196 -8.97 -13.83 -9.23
CA GLY A 196 -8.61 -12.64 -10.02
C GLY A 196 -7.18 -12.10 -9.80
N GLN A 197 -6.48 -12.52 -8.75
CA GLN A 197 -5.04 -12.29 -8.60
C GLN A 197 -4.31 -13.44 -9.28
N SER A 198 -4.29 -13.40 -10.61
CA SER A 198 -3.52 -14.27 -11.51
C SER A 198 -3.24 -15.67 -10.96
N SER A 199 -4.14 -16.61 -11.21
CA SER A 199 -3.96 -18.04 -10.97
C SER A 199 -2.65 -18.63 -11.53
N GLU A 200 -1.94 -17.89 -12.40
CA GLU A 200 -0.62 -18.23 -12.92
C GLU A 200 0.56 -17.88 -11.98
N THR A 201 0.42 -16.95 -11.02
CA THR A 201 1.49 -16.63 -10.06
C THR A 201 0.91 -16.16 -8.72
N PRO A 202 0.80 -17.04 -7.71
CA PRO A 202 0.28 -16.67 -6.40
C PRO A 202 1.16 -15.61 -5.72
N VAL A 203 0.52 -14.67 -5.05
CA VAL A 203 1.18 -13.66 -4.22
C VAL A 203 1.91 -14.37 -3.09
N LYS A 204 3.22 -14.14 -3.00
CA LYS A 204 4.10 -14.71 -1.98
C LYS A 204 4.69 -13.59 -1.13
N PRO A 205 5.10 -13.87 0.13
CA PRO A 205 5.70 -12.85 0.96
C PRO A 205 7.11 -12.54 0.46
N GLN A 206 7.41 -11.25 0.27
CA GLN A 206 8.72 -10.77 -0.15
C GLN A 206 9.06 -9.46 0.56
N TRP A 207 10.33 -9.05 0.48
CA TRP A 207 10.79 -7.75 0.91
C TRP A 207 10.57 -6.71 -0.19
N TRP A 208 9.81 -5.68 0.14
CA TRP A 208 9.50 -4.56 -0.74
C TRP A 208 10.18 -3.30 -0.22
N PHE A 209 10.83 -2.57 -1.12
CA PHE A 209 11.32 -1.22 -0.84
C PHE A 209 10.10 -0.32 -0.60
N ASP A 210 10.12 0.52 0.42
CA ASP A 210 8.98 1.40 0.72
C ASP A 210 9.03 2.70 -0.12
N TRP A 211 7.86 3.22 -0.51
CA TRP A 211 7.71 4.48 -1.22
C TRP A 211 8.16 5.70 -0.40
N ASP A 212 8.09 5.65 0.93
CA ASP A 212 8.48 6.74 1.82
C ASP A 212 10.01 6.94 1.91
N ASN A 213 10.79 6.07 1.26
CA ASN A 213 12.23 6.24 1.15
C ASN A 213 12.62 7.36 0.19
N ASP A 214 13.74 8.04 0.50
CA ASP A 214 14.38 8.92 -0.48
C ASP A 214 14.86 8.14 -1.71
N VAL A 215 14.20 8.38 -2.85
CA VAL A 215 14.56 7.73 -4.11
C VAL A 215 15.45 8.64 -4.94
N SER A 216 16.73 8.26 -5.06
CA SER A 216 17.66 8.93 -5.97
C SER A 216 18.15 7.99 -7.07
N VAL A 217 18.51 8.55 -8.22
CA VAL A 217 19.06 7.81 -9.38
C VAL A 217 20.43 7.20 -9.07
N PHE A 218 21.12 7.69 -8.02
CA PHE A 218 22.49 7.29 -7.68
C PHE A 218 22.61 6.56 -6.34
N SER A 219 21.51 6.31 -5.63
CA SER A 219 21.52 5.43 -4.46
C SER A 219 21.54 3.98 -4.94
N ILE A 220 22.75 3.50 -5.23
CA ILE A 220 23.04 2.07 -5.33
C ILE A 220 22.82 1.49 -3.93
N ALA A 221 21.89 0.54 -3.82
CA ALA A 221 21.68 -0.29 -2.65
C ALA A 221 22.72 -1.43 -2.60
#